data_AF-A0A6H5KE58-F1
#
_entry.id   AF-A0A6H5KE58-F1
#
_cell.length_a   1.000
_cell.length_b   1.000
_cell.length_c   1.000
_cell.angle_alpha   90.00
_cell.angle_beta   90.00
_cell.angle_gamma   90.00
#
_symmetry.space_group_name_H-M   'P 1'
#
loop_
_entity.id
_entity.type
_entity.pdbx_description
1 polymer ?
#
loop_
_entity_poly.entity_id
_entity_poly.type
_entity_poly.pdbx_seq_one_letter_code
_entity_poly.pdbx_strand_id
1 'polypeptide(L)'
;MHTIKRTCSSTDDGATPTGRATTKSNSDSSDSTSREAPVDKNVHGGYQNGSAVYKALGLVCSSGFDNVGCESTLSLVCVSYCNILRESLGWKLTVQRSTPARFINLLHPAADAGANEGRCGRIRVPVAIHHLTYDLQDFPTDVVWPRDLRRLSFGDNFNGSIEAVRWPARLEVMWMGQSFNHPVANVEWPASLKQLRFGRAFDQDVERVRWPSDLEQLVFGHQFNRPIASMKEWPPSLLVLSFGHAFNQGVAGVALPPRLEFLEFGQDFNHSIDELSLPPTLQHIRFSHKFDQNLDQASWPRSLRTVWLCGTFAQPIRNVVWPAALKVLALPARFGRQGEHEDGDDDDDDQWRAVLPVGCRLQRVECG
;
A
#
# COMPACT_ATOMS: atom_id res chain seq x y z
N MET A 1 19.62 -30.21 -9.91
CA MET A 1 21.08 -30.02 -9.93
C MET A 1 21.44 -29.15 -11.13
N HIS A 2 21.82 -27.90 -10.89
CA HIS A 2 22.89 -27.22 -11.62
C HIS A 2 23.24 -25.95 -10.85
N THR A 3 24.44 -25.96 -10.27
CA THR A 3 25.04 -24.91 -9.48
C THR A 3 25.63 -23.86 -10.42
N ILE A 4 25.11 -22.64 -10.44
CA ILE A 4 25.80 -21.51 -11.05
C ILE A 4 26.60 -20.83 -9.94
N LYS A 5 27.91 -21.10 -9.90
CA LYS A 5 28.87 -20.30 -9.13
C LYS A 5 29.05 -18.95 -9.84
N ARG A 6 28.82 -17.85 -9.13
CA ARG A 6 29.43 -16.55 -9.48
C ARG A 6 30.40 -16.18 -8.38
N THR A 7 31.68 -16.23 -8.71
CA THR A 7 32.77 -15.58 -7.99
C THR A 7 32.77 -14.10 -8.34
N CYS A 8 32.74 -13.23 -7.33
CA CYS A 8 33.07 -11.81 -7.51
C CYS A 8 34.60 -11.68 -7.51
N SER A 9 35.18 -11.22 -8.61
CA SER A 9 36.55 -10.72 -8.64
C SER A 9 36.54 -9.22 -8.40
N SER A 10 37.40 -8.77 -7.49
CA SER A 10 37.73 -7.36 -7.25
C SER A 10 38.38 -6.74 -8.49
N THR A 11 38.11 -5.46 -8.69
CA THR A 11 38.86 -4.54 -9.55
C THR A 11 40.33 -4.51 -9.14
N ASP A 12 41.25 -4.70 -10.10
CA ASP A 12 42.23 -3.69 -10.49
C ASP A 12 43.04 -4.12 -11.74
N ASP A 13 43.32 -3.08 -12.55
CA ASP A 13 44.38 -2.90 -13.56
C ASP A 13 44.50 -3.75 -14.83
N GLY A 14 44.30 -3.08 -15.98
CA GLY A 14 45.38 -2.84 -16.94
C GLY A 14 45.66 -3.86 -18.05
N ALA A 15 45.35 -3.44 -19.29
CA ALA A 15 45.98 -3.79 -20.57
C ALA A 15 45.61 -5.12 -21.30
N THR A 16 45.09 -4.94 -22.52
CA THR A 16 45.06 -5.87 -23.66
C THR A 16 46.40 -5.85 -24.43
N PRO A 17 46.61 -6.65 -25.51
CA PRO A 17 46.07 -7.97 -25.88
C PRO A 17 47.16 -8.97 -26.34
N THR A 18 46.82 -10.25 -26.57
CA THR A 18 47.13 -11.04 -27.78
C THR A 18 46.86 -12.54 -27.56
N GLY A 19 46.43 -13.25 -28.62
CA GLY A 19 46.78 -14.67 -28.77
C GLY A 19 45.68 -15.75 -28.75
N ARG A 20 44.88 -15.83 -29.83
CA ARG A 20 44.71 -17.00 -30.71
C ARG A 20 44.49 -18.42 -30.11
N ALA A 21 43.29 -18.96 -30.41
CA ALA A 21 42.92 -20.34 -30.79
C ALA A 21 43.24 -21.49 -29.81
N THR A 22 42.52 -22.61 -29.69
CA THR A 22 41.84 -23.45 -30.69
C THR A 22 41.05 -24.56 -29.96
N THR A 23 39.86 -24.88 -30.47
CA THR A 23 39.26 -26.22 -30.70
C THR A 23 39.02 -27.26 -29.59
N LYS A 24 37.77 -27.77 -29.63
CA LYS A 24 37.32 -29.19 -29.61
C LYS A 24 37.49 -29.95 -28.28
N SER A 25 36.63 -30.87 -27.87
CA SER A 25 35.36 -31.45 -28.35
C SER A 25 35.01 -32.58 -27.39
N ASN A 26 33.72 -32.80 -27.12
CA ASN A 26 33.06 -34.10 -26.82
C ASN A 26 33.61 -34.92 -25.62
N SER A 27 32.86 -35.71 -24.86
CA SER A 27 31.51 -36.30 -24.93
C SER A 27 31.34 -37.06 -23.59
N ASP A 28 30.10 -37.34 -23.19
CA ASP A 28 29.59 -38.63 -22.65
C ASP A 28 30.48 -39.46 -21.70
N SER A 29 30.04 -40.06 -20.59
CA SER A 29 28.71 -40.36 -20.05
C SER A 29 28.90 -41.07 -18.69
N SER A 30 27.83 -41.06 -17.88
CA SER A 30 27.33 -42.15 -17.03
C SER A 30 28.22 -42.94 -16.05
N ASP A 31 27.65 -43.08 -14.84
CA ASP A 31 27.72 -44.25 -13.94
C ASP A 31 29.05 -44.56 -13.24
N SER A 32 29.10 -45.17 -12.05
CA SER A 32 28.29 -45.23 -10.84
C SER A 32 29.13 -46.09 -9.87
N THR A 33 28.75 -46.08 -8.60
CA THR A 33 29.13 -47.05 -7.56
C THR A 33 30.43 -46.87 -6.77
N SER A 34 30.18 -47.03 -5.47
CA SER A 34 30.91 -46.91 -4.22
C SER A 34 31.82 -48.08 -3.81
N ARG A 35 32.64 -47.81 -2.76
CA ARG A 35 33.39 -48.72 -1.82
C ARG A 35 34.83 -49.04 -2.26
N GLU A 36 35.90 -49.03 -1.43
CA GLU A 36 36.12 -49.09 0.03
C GLU A 36 37.62 -48.82 0.36
N ALA A 37 37.91 -48.11 1.48
CA ALA A 37 39.06 -48.17 2.47
C ALA A 37 40.57 -48.27 2.04
N PRO A 38 41.61 -48.12 2.92
CA PRO A 38 41.74 -47.52 4.28
C PRO A 38 42.94 -46.52 4.47
N VAL A 39 42.86 -45.76 5.58
CA VAL A 39 43.91 -45.33 6.56
C VAL A 39 45.36 -45.08 6.12
N ASP A 40 45.83 -43.84 6.32
CA ASP A 40 47.16 -43.61 6.91
C ASP A 40 47.18 -42.39 7.85
N LYS A 41 47.88 -42.55 8.99
CA LYS A 41 47.98 -41.61 10.11
C LYS A 41 49.10 -40.61 9.86
N ASN A 42 48.91 -39.31 10.13
CA ASN A 42 49.79 -38.58 11.07
C ASN A 42 49.43 -37.10 11.34
N VAL A 43 49.55 -36.78 12.63
CA VAL A 43 49.93 -35.49 13.26
C VAL A 43 48.83 -34.47 13.60
N HIS A 44 48.75 -34.25 14.92
CA HIS A 44 48.00 -33.24 15.66
C HIS A 44 48.26 -31.79 15.21
N GLY A 45 47.20 -30.97 15.26
CA GLY A 45 47.35 -29.51 15.39
C GLY A 45 46.11 -28.69 15.07
N GLY A 46 45.15 -28.63 16.00
CA GLY A 46 44.23 -27.49 16.17
C GLY A 46 43.18 -27.20 15.09
N TYR A 47 41.90 -27.45 15.38
CA TYR A 47 40.88 -26.41 15.62
C TYR A 47 39.49 -27.07 15.63
N GLN A 48 38.72 -26.74 16.67
CA GLN A 48 37.42 -27.32 16.97
C GLN A 48 36.33 -26.85 16.00
N ASN A 49 35.40 -27.77 15.79
CA ASN A 49 34.07 -27.62 15.20
C ASN A 49 33.35 -26.31 15.53
N GLY A 50 32.76 -25.74 14.50
CA GLY A 50 31.72 -24.71 14.58
C GLY A 50 30.96 -24.62 13.26
N SER A 51 30.42 -25.76 12.78
CA SER A 51 29.54 -25.79 11.61
C SER A 51 28.25 -25.00 11.91
N ALA A 52 28.23 -23.73 11.53
CA ALA A 52 26.98 -22.98 11.43
C ALA A 52 26.16 -23.62 10.30
N VAL A 53 25.03 -24.22 10.68
CA VAL A 53 24.06 -24.79 9.74
C VAL A 53 23.38 -23.62 9.04
N TYR A 54 23.77 -23.33 7.80
CA TYR A 54 23.06 -22.41 6.93
C TYR A 54 21.83 -23.12 6.35
N LYS A 55 20.62 -22.64 6.68
CA LYS A 55 19.39 -23.04 5.97
C LYS A 55 18.55 -21.81 5.61
N ALA A 56 18.49 -21.58 4.30
CA ALA A 56 17.54 -20.86 3.46
C ALA A 56 16.94 -19.53 3.98
N LEU A 57 17.42 -18.43 3.40
CA LEU A 57 16.64 -17.21 3.18
C LEU A 57 15.54 -17.51 2.14
N GLY A 58 14.28 -17.40 2.54
CA GLY A 58 13.16 -17.36 1.60
C GLY A 58 13.01 -15.94 1.05
N LEU A 59 13.42 -15.73 -0.20
CA LEU A 59 13.00 -14.58 -1.00
C LEU A 59 11.56 -14.82 -1.44
N VAL A 60 10.61 -14.04 -0.92
CA VAL A 60 9.26 -13.96 -1.49
C VAL A 60 9.21 -12.69 -2.33
N CYS A 61 9.37 -12.84 -3.64
CA CYS A 61 8.95 -11.82 -4.61
C CYS A 61 7.47 -12.05 -4.90
N SER A 62 6.60 -11.25 -4.29
CA SER A 62 5.21 -11.14 -4.75
C SER A 62 5.15 -10.05 -5.81
N SER A 63 5.04 -10.45 -7.07
CA SER A 63 4.69 -9.57 -8.18
C SER A 63 3.22 -9.16 -8.07
N GLY A 64 2.95 -7.87 -7.93
CA GLY A 64 1.61 -7.30 -7.97
C GLY A 64 1.69 -5.78 -8.10
N PHE A 65 1.77 -5.33 -9.35
CA PHE A 65 1.65 -3.97 -9.88
C PHE A 65 2.34 -2.80 -9.13
N ASP A 66 3.31 -2.23 -9.85
CA ASP A 66 3.99 -0.94 -9.71
C ASP A 66 5.13 -0.77 -8.68
N ASN A 67 6.32 -0.66 -9.26
CA ASN A 67 7.63 -0.24 -8.75
C ASN A 67 8.52 -1.27 -8.01
N VAL A 68 9.66 -1.54 -8.68
CA VAL A 68 10.78 -2.38 -8.24
C VAL A 68 11.50 -1.73 -7.07
N GLY A 69 11.33 -2.28 -5.87
CA GLY A 69 12.25 -2.12 -4.75
C GLY A 69 12.69 -3.51 -4.28
N CYS A 70 14.00 -3.79 -4.25
CA CYS A 70 14.53 -5.01 -3.66
C CYS A 70 14.33 -4.96 -2.14
N GLU A 71 13.24 -5.51 -1.61
CA GLU A 71 13.05 -5.69 -0.18
C GLU A 71 13.81 -6.92 0.32
N SER A 72 14.77 -6.71 1.23
CA SER A 72 15.49 -7.80 1.89
C SER A 72 14.67 -8.32 3.06
N THR A 73 14.12 -9.53 2.94
CA THR A 73 13.38 -10.20 4.02
C THR A 73 14.35 -10.95 4.92
N LEU A 74 14.50 -10.54 6.19
CA LEU A 74 15.41 -11.17 7.13
C LEU A 74 14.66 -12.20 8.00
N SER A 75 14.80 -13.50 7.70
CA SER A 75 14.38 -14.57 8.61
C SER A 75 15.54 -14.89 9.58
N LEU A 76 15.47 -14.36 10.79
CA LEU A 76 16.54 -14.49 11.80
C LEU A 76 16.52 -15.85 12.49
N VAL A 77 17.40 -16.76 12.07
CA VAL A 77 17.87 -17.85 12.93
C VAL A 77 19.28 -17.47 13.39
N CYS A 78 19.37 -16.94 14.61
CA CYS A 78 20.60 -16.65 15.38
C CYS A 78 21.73 -16.00 14.54
N VAL A 79 21.69 -14.68 14.35
CA VAL A 79 22.69 -13.97 13.54
C VAL A 79 23.54 -13.08 14.41
N SER A 80 24.82 -13.42 14.54
CA SER A 80 25.90 -12.47 14.73
C SER A 80 25.85 -11.44 13.59
N TYR A 81 25.23 -10.29 13.89
CA TYR A 81 24.93 -9.20 12.95
C TYR A 81 26.21 -8.57 12.40
N CYS A 82 26.33 -8.49 11.07
CA CYS A 82 27.45 -7.84 10.39
C CYS A 82 27.28 -6.31 10.39
N ASN A 83 28.36 -5.54 10.61
CA ASN A 83 28.32 -4.06 10.68
C ASN A 83 27.76 -3.40 9.40
N ILE A 84 27.98 -4.01 8.22
CA ILE A 84 27.47 -3.50 6.93
C ILE A 84 25.93 -3.52 6.88
N LEU A 85 25.29 -4.53 7.49
CA LEU A 85 23.83 -4.59 7.58
C LEU A 85 23.30 -3.50 8.52
N ARG A 86 24.04 -3.19 9.60
CA ARG A 86 23.67 -2.14 10.57
C ARG A 86 23.56 -0.75 9.94
N GLU A 87 24.27 -0.51 8.84
CA GLU A 87 24.30 0.77 8.12
C GLU A 87 23.23 0.88 7.02
N SER A 88 22.40 -0.15 6.81
CA SER A 88 21.34 -0.06 5.80
C SER A 88 20.21 0.89 6.22
N LEU A 89 19.74 1.69 5.26
CA LEU A 89 18.88 2.86 5.47
C LEU A 89 17.40 2.54 5.76
N GLY A 90 17.01 1.28 5.90
CA GLY A 90 15.64 0.92 6.25
C GLY A 90 15.38 -0.59 6.23
N TRP A 91 14.78 -1.09 7.31
CA TRP A 91 14.44 -2.51 7.45
C TRP A 91 12.93 -2.72 7.42
N LYS A 92 12.53 -3.79 6.72
CA LYS A 92 11.18 -4.37 6.77
C LYS A 92 11.21 -5.67 7.57
N LEU A 93 10.31 -5.79 8.54
CA LEU A 93 10.08 -7.02 9.29
C LEU A 93 8.67 -7.54 9.00
N THR A 94 8.53 -8.82 8.69
CA THR A 94 7.22 -9.48 8.55
C THR A 94 7.05 -10.50 9.66
N VAL A 95 5.98 -10.34 10.44
CA VAL A 95 5.54 -11.29 11.47
C VAL A 95 4.38 -12.09 10.89
N GLN A 96 4.54 -13.40 10.81
CA GLN A 96 3.57 -14.38 10.27
C GLN A 96 3.46 -15.60 11.19
N ARG A 97 2.50 -16.51 10.96
CA ARG A 97 2.29 -17.71 11.81
C ARG A 97 3.53 -18.60 11.97
N SER A 98 4.41 -18.65 10.97
CA SER A 98 5.67 -19.41 11.03
C SER A 98 6.79 -18.70 11.80
N THR A 99 6.55 -17.46 12.27
CA THR A 99 7.53 -16.69 13.05
C THR A 99 7.70 -17.33 14.42
N PRO A 100 8.92 -17.72 14.83
CA PRO A 100 9.10 -18.36 16.13
C PRO A 100 8.64 -17.46 17.28
N ALA A 101 7.92 -18.01 18.27
CA ALA A 101 7.28 -17.27 19.35
C ALA A 101 8.21 -16.30 20.10
N ARG A 102 9.49 -16.64 20.28
CA ARG A 102 10.50 -15.75 20.89
C ARG A 102 10.70 -14.42 20.15
N PHE A 103 10.38 -14.36 18.85
CA PHE A 103 10.44 -13.13 18.04
C PHE A 103 9.12 -12.38 18.03
N ILE A 104 7.99 -13.08 18.19
CA ILE A 104 6.68 -12.45 18.44
C ILE A 104 6.73 -11.77 19.82
N ASN A 105 7.37 -12.40 20.81
CA ASN A 105 7.59 -11.86 22.15
C ASN A 105 8.49 -10.61 22.18
N LEU A 106 9.17 -10.23 21.08
CA LEU A 106 9.86 -8.94 20.99
C LEU A 106 8.88 -7.77 20.93
N LEU A 107 7.64 -8.04 20.51
CA LEU A 107 6.52 -7.12 20.57
C LEU A 107 5.77 -7.20 21.90
N HIS A 108 6.14 -8.06 22.86
CA HIS A 108 5.48 -8.14 24.18
C HIS A 108 6.43 -7.70 25.31
N PRO A 109 5.96 -6.97 26.33
CA PRO A 109 6.72 -6.82 27.57
C PRO A 109 6.81 -8.21 28.23
N ALA A 110 8.02 -8.70 28.47
CA ALA A 110 8.21 -9.96 29.17
C ALA A 110 7.60 -9.87 30.58
N ALA A 111 6.60 -10.69 30.87
CA ALA A 111 6.29 -11.07 32.25
C ALA A 111 7.48 -11.88 32.79
N ASP A 112 7.90 -11.57 34.01
CA ASP A 112 9.06 -12.12 34.70
C ASP A 112 9.40 -13.58 34.36
N ALA A 113 10.43 -13.78 33.54
CA ALA A 113 11.10 -15.06 33.43
C ALA A 113 12.23 -15.10 34.46
N GLY A 114 11.90 -15.66 35.63
CA GLY A 114 12.88 -16.05 36.63
C GLY A 114 13.95 -16.96 36.03
N ALA A 115 15.19 -16.67 36.43
CA ALA A 115 16.41 -17.49 36.43
C ALA A 115 16.52 -18.71 35.48
N ASN A 116 17.62 -18.68 34.71
CA ASN A 116 18.31 -19.78 34.02
C ASN A 116 17.76 -20.23 32.66
N GLU A 117 18.11 -19.48 31.60
CA GLU A 117 18.39 -20.09 30.29
C GLU A 117 19.71 -19.57 29.72
N GLY A 118 20.51 -20.51 29.21
CA GLY A 118 21.84 -20.29 28.68
C GLY A 118 21.87 -19.32 27.50
N ARG A 119 22.71 -18.29 27.65
CA ARG A 119 23.38 -17.47 26.61
C ARG A 119 22.78 -17.54 25.19
N CYS A 120 21.64 -16.89 25.01
CA CYS A 120 21.45 -15.98 23.89
C CYS A 120 21.05 -14.64 24.52
N GLY A 121 22.01 -13.71 24.61
CA GLY A 121 21.75 -12.40 25.24
C GLY A 121 20.52 -11.73 24.62
N ARG A 122 19.73 -11.01 25.43
CA ARG A 122 18.51 -10.27 25.02
C ARG A 122 18.63 -9.81 23.57
N ILE A 123 17.86 -10.43 22.67
CA ILE A 123 17.76 -10.00 21.28
C ILE A 123 17.19 -8.59 21.30
N ARG A 124 18.05 -7.58 21.13
CA ARG A 124 17.59 -6.21 20.95
C ARG A 124 17.01 -6.13 19.55
N VAL A 125 15.74 -5.75 19.43
CA VAL A 125 15.10 -5.43 18.14
C VAL A 125 16.06 -4.51 17.38
N PRO A 126 16.41 -4.81 16.12
CA PRO A 126 17.22 -3.91 15.31
C PRO A 126 16.62 -2.51 15.39
N VAL A 127 17.43 -1.54 15.81
CA VAL A 127 16.97 -0.18 16.12
C VAL A 127 16.31 0.49 14.89
N ALA A 128 16.64 0.02 13.68
CA ALA A 128 16.25 0.60 12.40
C ALA A 128 15.09 -0.12 11.66
N ILE A 129 14.16 -0.78 12.36
CA ILE A 129 12.92 -1.27 11.70
C ILE A 129 12.01 -0.07 11.43
N HIS A 130 11.85 0.25 10.14
CA HIS A 130 11.02 1.35 9.68
C HIS A 130 9.68 0.87 9.10
N HIS A 131 9.62 -0.39 8.67
CA HIS A 131 8.41 -1.03 8.15
C HIS A 131 8.17 -2.36 8.88
N LEU A 132 6.97 -2.55 9.42
CA LEU A 132 6.51 -3.79 10.01
C LEU A 132 5.24 -4.26 9.29
N THR A 133 5.23 -5.53 8.88
CA THR A 133 4.02 -6.22 8.44
C THR A 133 3.60 -7.22 9.53
N TYR A 134 2.38 -7.10 10.04
CA TYR A 134 1.80 -7.97 11.06
C TYR A 134 0.71 -8.85 10.45
N ASP A 135 1.06 -10.09 10.12
CA ASP A 135 0.21 -11.10 9.47
C ASP A 135 -0.16 -12.23 10.44
N LEU A 136 -0.70 -11.83 11.60
CA LEU A 136 -1.34 -12.72 12.56
C LEU A 136 -2.76 -12.22 12.82
N GLN A 137 -3.67 -13.11 13.16
CA GLN A 137 -5.08 -12.77 13.37
C GLN A 137 -5.30 -12.09 14.73
N ASP A 138 -4.61 -12.55 15.76
CA ASP A 138 -4.69 -12.00 17.11
C ASP A 138 -3.74 -10.81 17.24
N PHE A 139 -4.24 -9.65 17.66
CA PHE A 139 -3.41 -8.48 17.92
C PHE A 139 -3.15 -8.31 19.42
N PRO A 140 -1.88 -8.24 19.87
CA PRO A 140 -1.61 -7.98 21.27
C PRO A 140 -1.89 -6.52 21.63
N THR A 141 -2.45 -6.26 22.82
CA THR A 141 -2.69 -4.90 23.33
C THR A 141 -1.42 -4.25 23.87
N ASP A 142 -0.52 -5.04 24.44
CA ASP A 142 0.74 -4.59 25.02
C ASP A 142 1.90 -4.75 24.02
N VAL A 143 1.91 -3.89 23.00
CA VAL A 143 2.93 -3.93 21.93
C VAL A 143 4.15 -3.08 22.26
N VAL A 144 5.34 -3.68 22.25
CA VAL A 144 6.62 -2.95 22.26
C VAL A 144 7.07 -2.70 20.83
N TRP A 145 6.79 -1.50 20.33
CA TRP A 145 7.13 -1.13 18.96
C TRP A 145 8.62 -0.83 18.75
N PRO A 146 9.17 -1.11 17.55
CA PRO A 146 10.45 -0.55 17.14
C PRO A 146 10.41 0.98 17.21
N ARG A 147 11.45 1.60 17.78
CA ARG A 147 11.48 3.05 18.05
C ARG A 147 11.34 3.92 16.79
N ASP A 148 11.87 3.44 15.67
CA ASP A 148 11.91 4.15 14.40
C ASP A 148 10.85 3.64 13.40
N LEU A 149 9.83 2.91 13.88
CA LEU A 149 8.75 2.42 13.03
C LEU A 149 7.96 3.57 12.41
N ARG A 150 7.98 3.65 11.08
CA ARG A 150 7.25 4.67 10.29
C ARG A 150 6.08 4.08 9.51
N ARG A 151 6.12 2.79 9.18
CA ARG A 151 5.10 2.11 8.38
C ARG A 151 4.66 0.82 9.04
N LEU A 152 3.35 0.64 9.19
CA LEU A 152 2.74 -0.58 9.69
C LEU A 152 1.71 -1.08 8.69
N SER A 153 1.79 -2.35 8.34
CA SER A 153 0.79 -3.01 7.50
C SER A 153 0.28 -4.25 8.22
N PHE A 154 -1.02 -4.46 8.19
CA PHE A 154 -1.64 -5.69 8.68
C PHE A 154 -1.83 -6.67 7.53
N GLY A 155 -1.65 -7.96 7.81
CA GLY A 155 -1.87 -9.03 6.84
C GLY A 155 -3.32 -9.12 6.40
N ASP A 156 -3.58 -9.73 5.25
CA ASP A 156 -4.89 -9.66 4.60
C ASP A 156 -6.03 -10.22 5.46
N ASN A 157 -5.76 -11.27 6.25
CA ASN A 157 -6.74 -11.90 7.13
C ASN A 157 -6.86 -11.22 8.51
N PHE A 158 -6.12 -10.14 8.76
CA PHE A 158 -6.19 -9.42 10.01
C PHE A 158 -7.58 -8.83 10.21
N ASN A 159 -8.24 -9.25 11.28
CA ASN A 159 -9.49 -8.69 11.74
C ASN A 159 -9.53 -8.69 13.27
N GLY A 160 -8.38 -8.45 13.91
CA GLY A 160 -8.32 -8.26 15.36
C GLY A 160 -8.74 -6.84 15.73
N SER A 161 -9.24 -6.66 16.96
CA SER A 161 -9.45 -5.31 17.50
C SER A 161 -8.11 -4.58 17.65
N ILE A 162 -8.11 -3.30 17.33
CA ILE A 162 -6.99 -2.37 17.55
C ILE A 162 -7.32 -1.30 18.61
N GLU A 163 -8.39 -1.52 19.36
CA GLU A 163 -8.73 -0.70 20.52
C GLU A 163 -7.66 -0.85 21.62
N ALA A 164 -7.38 0.23 22.34
CA ALA A 164 -6.37 0.30 23.41
C ALA A 164 -4.92 0.00 22.98
N VAL A 165 -4.62 -0.07 21.68
CA VAL A 165 -3.26 -0.20 21.18
C VAL A 165 -2.51 1.11 21.34
N ARG A 166 -1.37 1.07 22.02
CA ARG A 166 -0.45 2.20 22.13
C ARG A 166 0.48 2.26 20.92
N TRP A 167 0.18 3.10 19.94
CA TRP A 167 0.96 3.16 18.70
C TRP A 167 2.35 3.81 18.85
N PRO A 168 3.31 3.50 17.96
CA PRO A 168 4.61 4.16 17.98
C PRO A 168 4.48 5.64 17.58
N ALA A 169 5.18 6.51 18.32
CA ALA A 169 5.11 7.96 18.14
C ALA A 169 5.63 8.50 16.79
N ARG A 170 6.28 7.65 15.98
CA ARG A 170 6.81 8.01 14.64
C ARG A 170 6.05 7.33 13.50
N LEU A 171 4.94 6.66 13.79
CA LEU A 171 4.16 5.97 12.77
C LEU A 171 3.50 6.98 11.84
N GLU A 172 3.84 6.94 10.57
CA GLU A 172 3.38 7.87 9.54
C GLU A 172 2.36 7.21 8.59
N VAL A 173 2.51 5.90 8.34
CA VAL A 173 1.68 5.16 7.38
C VAL A 173 1.12 3.91 8.04
N MET A 174 -0.19 3.72 7.94
CA MET A 174 -0.86 2.51 8.39
C MET A 174 -1.78 1.94 7.31
N TRP A 175 -1.61 0.66 7.00
CA TRP A 175 -2.48 -0.09 6.09
C TRP A 175 -3.16 -1.23 6.85
N MET A 176 -4.48 -1.20 6.90
CA MET A 176 -5.27 -2.25 7.52
C MET A 176 -5.43 -3.45 6.57
N GLY A 177 -5.51 -4.64 7.15
CA GLY A 177 -5.70 -5.89 6.41
C GLY A 177 -7.03 -5.92 5.64
N GLN A 178 -7.09 -6.70 4.57
CA GLN A 178 -8.28 -6.79 3.70
C GLN A 178 -9.54 -7.22 4.43
N SER A 179 -9.43 -8.06 5.46
CA SER A 179 -10.54 -8.54 6.28
C SER A 179 -10.88 -7.64 7.47
N PHE A 180 -10.13 -6.55 7.71
CA PHE A 180 -10.34 -5.70 8.88
C PHE A 180 -11.68 -4.98 8.79
N ASN A 181 -12.55 -5.23 9.78
CA ASN A 181 -13.86 -4.63 9.90
C ASN A 181 -14.24 -4.39 11.39
N HIS A 182 -13.24 -4.13 12.24
CA HIS A 182 -13.51 -3.72 13.63
C HIS A 182 -13.82 -2.22 13.73
N PRO A 183 -14.70 -1.80 14.66
CA PRO A 183 -14.97 -0.40 14.91
C PRO A 183 -13.71 0.39 15.26
N VAL A 184 -13.63 1.64 14.82
CA VAL A 184 -12.46 2.52 15.06
C VAL A 184 -12.79 3.80 15.82
N ALA A 185 -14.01 3.91 16.34
CA ALA A 185 -14.45 5.08 17.11
C ALA A 185 -13.62 5.32 18.39
N ASN A 186 -13.16 4.24 19.03
CA ASN A 186 -12.37 4.28 20.27
C ASN A 186 -10.86 4.09 20.04
N VAL A 187 -10.40 4.16 18.79
CA VAL A 187 -8.98 4.01 18.49
C VAL A 187 -8.27 5.35 18.72
N GLU A 188 -7.27 5.34 19.60
CA GLU A 188 -6.37 6.47 19.79
C GLU A 188 -5.28 6.45 18.72
N TRP A 189 -5.53 7.07 17.56
CA TRP A 189 -4.55 7.10 16.47
C TRP A 189 -3.28 7.89 16.86
N PRO A 190 -2.08 7.50 16.38
CA PRO A 190 -0.86 8.25 16.67
C PRO A 190 -0.91 9.61 15.98
N ALA A 191 -0.53 10.67 16.70
CA ALA A 191 -0.56 12.04 16.19
C ALA A 191 0.31 12.25 14.93
N SER A 192 1.35 11.42 14.74
CA SER A 192 2.23 11.44 13.57
C SER A 192 1.64 10.79 12.31
N LEU A 193 0.46 10.17 12.39
CA LEU A 193 -0.10 9.41 11.27
C LEU A 193 -0.53 10.34 10.14
N LYS A 194 0.06 10.14 8.97
CA LYS A 194 -0.19 10.92 7.75
C LYS A 194 -1.07 10.19 6.75
N GLN A 195 -0.94 8.87 6.68
CA GLN A 195 -1.67 8.06 5.70
C GLN A 195 -2.33 6.86 6.37
N LEU A 196 -3.63 6.74 6.17
CA LEU A 196 -4.43 5.62 6.65
C LEU A 196 -5.24 5.02 5.49
N ARG A 197 -5.07 3.72 5.29
CA ARG A 197 -5.84 2.95 4.31
C ARG A 197 -6.53 1.77 4.98
N PHE A 198 -7.84 1.69 4.80
CA PHE A 198 -8.63 0.54 5.19
C PHE A 198 -8.63 -0.53 4.10
N GLY A 199 -8.68 -1.79 4.52
CA GLY A 199 -8.78 -2.94 3.63
C GLY A 199 -10.21 -3.17 3.11
N ARG A 200 -10.36 -4.11 2.17
CA ARG A 200 -11.60 -4.38 1.44
C ARG A 200 -12.86 -4.43 2.31
N ALA A 201 -12.82 -5.10 3.46
CA ALA A 201 -14.00 -5.44 4.26
C ALA A 201 -14.47 -4.34 5.23
N PHE A 202 -13.73 -3.23 5.36
CA PHE A 202 -14.07 -2.19 6.32
C PHE A 202 -15.39 -1.50 5.96
N ASP A 203 -16.38 -1.60 6.84
CA ASP A 203 -17.70 -0.98 6.71
C ASP A 203 -18.26 -0.59 8.10
N GLN A 204 -17.44 0.10 8.89
CA GLN A 204 -17.82 0.59 10.22
C GLN A 204 -18.16 2.08 10.19
N ASP A 205 -19.00 2.51 11.14
CA ASP A 205 -19.33 3.92 11.33
C ASP A 205 -18.09 4.73 11.69
N VAL A 206 -17.99 5.93 11.11
CA VAL A 206 -16.86 6.85 11.24
C VAL A 206 -17.23 8.19 11.89
N GLU A 207 -18.52 8.43 12.20
CA GLU A 207 -19.01 9.71 12.73
C GLU A 207 -18.29 10.15 14.00
N ARG A 208 -17.96 9.18 14.87
CA ARG A 208 -17.36 9.43 16.20
C ARG A 208 -15.85 9.20 16.25
N VAL A 209 -15.21 8.99 15.10
CA VAL A 209 -13.79 8.70 15.05
C VAL A 209 -13.00 9.99 15.26
N ARG A 210 -12.06 9.95 16.22
CA ARG A 210 -11.12 11.04 16.45
C ARG A 210 -9.91 10.87 15.54
N TRP A 211 -9.99 11.40 14.33
CA TRP A 211 -8.89 11.34 13.38
C TRP A 211 -7.67 12.15 13.85
N PRO A 212 -6.43 11.72 13.55
CA PRO A 212 -5.24 12.49 13.89
C PRO A 212 -5.17 13.79 13.07
N SER A 213 -4.71 14.88 13.69
CA SER A 213 -4.70 16.22 13.08
C SER A 213 -3.85 16.33 11.81
N ASP A 214 -2.82 15.49 11.72
CA ASP A 214 -1.80 15.51 10.67
C ASP A 214 -2.11 14.48 9.57
N LEU A 215 -3.30 13.86 9.60
CA LEU A 215 -3.72 12.92 8.56
C LEU A 215 -3.88 13.66 7.23
N GLU A 216 -3.03 13.33 6.26
CA GLU A 216 -2.98 13.90 4.91
C GLU A 216 -3.78 13.05 3.91
N GLN A 217 -3.86 11.73 4.13
CA GLN A 217 -4.55 10.79 3.24
C GLN A 217 -5.41 9.78 4.01
N LEU A 218 -6.68 9.67 3.60
CA LEU A 218 -7.64 8.70 4.10
C LEU A 218 -8.29 7.95 2.94
N VAL A 219 -8.11 6.63 2.92
CA VAL A 219 -8.70 5.74 1.93
C VAL A 219 -9.58 4.71 2.62
N PHE A 220 -10.87 4.74 2.33
CA PHE A 220 -11.83 3.77 2.87
C PHE A 220 -11.77 2.43 2.15
N GLY A 221 -12.19 1.39 2.86
CA GLY A 221 -12.24 0.02 2.35
C GLY A 221 -13.29 -0.14 1.26
N HIS A 222 -13.12 -1.10 0.35
CA HIS A 222 -14.04 -1.33 -0.77
C HIS A 222 -15.52 -1.46 -0.36
N GLN A 223 -15.82 -2.07 0.77
CA GLN A 223 -17.18 -2.29 1.25
C GLN A 223 -17.77 -1.11 2.03
N PHE A 224 -16.99 -0.06 2.31
CA PHE A 224 -17.44 1.07 3.10
C PHE A 224 -18.64 1.76 2.45
N ASN A 225 -19.79 1.72 3.13
CA ASN A 225 -21.04 2.32 2.66
C ASN A 225 -21.82 2.94 3.83
N ARG A 226 -21.12 3.59 4.75
CA ARG A 226 -21.73 4.27 5.90
C ARG A 226 -22.00 5.74 5.59
N PRO A 227 -23.11 6.32 6.10
CA PRO A 227 -23.42 7.73 5.91
C PRO A 227 -22.29 8.63 6.45
N ILE A 228 -22.02 9.72 5.74
CA ILE A 228 -21.04 10.74 6.15
C ILE A 228 -21.68 12.10 6.41
N ALA A 229 -23.00 12.22 6.24
CA ALA A 229 -23.73 13.48 6.46
C ALA A 229 -23.65 13.99 7.91
N SER A 230 -23.46 13.08 8.88
CA SER A 230 -23.30 13.43 10.29
C SER A 230 -21.85 13.72 10.69
N MET A 231 -20.88 13.60 9.78
CA MET A 231 -19.48 13.93 10.07
C MET A 231 -19.33 15.43 10.38
N LYS A 232 -19.07 15.73 11.66
CA LYS A 232 -18.84 17.10 12.13
C LYS A 232 -17.42 17.58 11.87
N GLU A 233 -16.45 16.68 12.00
CA GLU A 233 -15.03 17.03 11.99
C GLU A 233 -14.26 16.03 11.11
N TRP A 234 -13.75 16.54 10.00
CA TRP A 234 -12.73 15.87 9.21
C TRP A 234 -11.34 16.25 9.73
N PRO A 235 -10.31 15.41 9.51
CA PRO A 235 -8.94 15.80 9.82
C PRO A 235 -8.57 17.10 9.08
N PRO A 236 -8.09 18.16 9.79
CA PRO A 236 -7.91 19.49 9.21
C PRO A 236 -6.80 19.54 8.15
N SER A 237 -5.88 18.58 8.18
CA SER A 237 -4.77 18.46 7.21
C SER A 237 -5.07 17.53 6.04
N LEU A 238 -6.30 17.01 5.91
CA LEU A 238 -6.62 16.01 4.89
C LEU A 238 -6.54 16.62 3.48
N LEU A 239 -5.68 16.05 2.65
CA LEU A 239 -5.44 16.44 1.26
C LEU A 239 -6.10 15.46 0.28
N VAL A 240 -6.16 14.18 0.64
CA VAL A 240 -6.70 13.11 -0.19
C VAL A 240 -7.76 12.32 0.56
N LEU A 241 -8.95 12.24 -0.01
CA LEU A 241 -10.06 11.43 0.47
C LEU A 241 -10.57 10.52 -0.65
N SER A 242 -10.54 9.21 -0.41
CA SER A 242 -11.07 8.22 -1.34
C SER A 242 -12.08 7.33 -0.63
N PHE A 243 -13.29 7.27 -1.18
CA PHE A 243 -14.32 6.35 -0.74
C PHE A 243 -14.14 4.97 -1.36
N GLY A 244 -14.71 3.95 -0.69
CA GLY A 244 -14.70 2.57 -1.17
C GLY A 244 -15.62 2.35 -2.37
N HIS A 245 -15.39 1.25 -3.12
CA HIS A 245 -16.23 0.83 -4.25
C HIS A 245 -17.73 0.93 -3.92
N ALA A 246 -18.17 0.34 -2.81
CA ALA A 246 -19.58 0.23 -2.44
C ALA A 246 -20.21 1.51 -1.87
N PHE A 247 -19.44 2.60 -1.72
CA PHE A 247 -19.96 3.84 -1.14
C PHE A 247 -21.03 4.44 -2.05
N ASN A 248 -22.27 4.46 -1.56
CA ASN A 248 -23.43 5.00 -2.27
C ASN A 248 -24.39 5.69 -1.29
N GLN A 249 -23.85 6.57 -0.45
CA GLN A 249 -24.61 7.39 0.49
C GLN A 249 -24.78 8.81 -0.05
N GLY A 250 -25.90 9.45 0.25
CA GLY A 250 -26.14 10.85 -0.09
C GLY A 250 -25.12 11.78 0.57
N VAL A 251 -24.74 12.83 -0.15
CA VAL A 251 -23.71 13.80 0.27
C VAL A 251 -24.23 15.23 0.40
N ALA A 252 -25.55 15.40 0.36
CA ALA A 252 -26.21 16.68 0.58
C ALA A 252 -25.87 17.23 1.98
N GLY A 253 -25.45 18.49 2.03
CA GLY A 253 -25.07 19.16 3.27
C GLY A 253 -23.74 18.71 3.88
N VAL A 254 -22.99 17.81 3.22
CA VAL A 254 -21.66 17.40 3.70
C VAL A 254 -20.66 18.54 3.50
N ALA A 255 -20.00 18.92 4.58
CA ALA A 255 -18.83 19.78 4.56
C ALA A 255 -17.56 18.93 4.51
N LEU A 256 -16.82 19.02 3.40
CA LEU A 256 -15.55 18.32 3.22
C LEU A 256 -14.39 19.08 3.89
N PRO A 257 -13.25 18.41 4.16
CA PRO A 257 -12.11 19.06 4.82
C PRO A 257 -11.60 20.27 4.02
N PRO A 258 -11.24 21.38 4.70
CA PRO A 258 -10.97 22.67 4.05
C PRO A 258 -9.71 22.71 3.19
N ARG A 259 -8.82 21.73 3.35
CA ARG A 259 -7.56 21.58 2.59
C ARG A 259 -7.60 20.49 1.55
N LEU A 260 -8.74 19.83 1.34
CA LEU A 260 -8.83 18.70 0.43
C LEU A 260 -8.46 19.12 -0.99
N GLU A 261 -7.55 18.38 -1.61
CA GLU A 261 -7.06 18.62 -2.98
C GLU A 261 -7.57 17.54 -3.94
N PHE A 262 -7.79 16.32 -3.45
CA PHE A 262 -8.25 15.18 -4.23
C PHE A 262 -9.42 14.45 -3.55
N LEU A 263 -10.51 14.29 -4.28
CA LEU A 263 -11.70 13.55 -3.86
C LEU A 263 -12.02 12.44 -4.87
N GLU A 264 -12.20 11.22 -4.38
CA GLU A 264 -12.65 10.09 -5.19
C GLU A 264 -13.87 9.42 -4.57
N PHE A 265 -14.95 9.35 -5.36
CA PHE A 265 -16.16 8.64 -4.99
C PHE A 265 -16.11 7.17 -5.38
N GLY A 266 -16.87 6.38 -4.63
CA GLY A 266 -17.05 4.94 -4.87
C GLY A 266 -17.61 4.63 -6.26
N GLN A 267 -17.29 3.44 -6.75
CA GLN A 267 -17.83 2.90 -8.01
C GLN A 267 -19.36 2.80 -8.03
N ASP A 268 -19.99 2.61 -6.87
CA ASP A 268 -21.45 2.55 -6.73
C ASP A 268 -22.13 3.90 -6.50
N PHE A 269 -21.37 4.97 -6.28
CA PHE A 269 -21.91 6.28 -5.94
C PHE A 269 -22.75 6.86 -7.09
N ASN A 270 -24.03 7.10 -6.84
CA ASN A 270 -24.95 7.70 -7.81
C ASN A 270 -25.95 8.65 -7.13
N HIS A 271 -25.44 9.63 -6.38
CA HIS A 271 -26.25 10.69 -5.75
C HIS A 271 -25.86 12.06 -6.28
N SER A 272 -26.82 12.99 -6.32
CA SER A 272 -26.54 14.38 -6.70
C SER A 272 -25.48 14.99 -5.77
N ILE A 273 -24.67 15.88 -6.35
CA ILE A 273 -23.64 16.66 -5.65
C ILE A 273 -24.00 18.14 -5.52
N ASP A 274 -25.22 18.54 -5.87
CA ASP A 274 -25.61 19.96 -5.92
C ASP A 274 -25.50 20.63 -4.55
N GLU A 275 -25.81 19.89 -3.48
CA GLU A 275 -25.72 20.34 -2.09
C GLU A 275 -24.41 19.92 -1.39
N LEU A 276 -23.41 19.44 -2.14
CA LEU A 276 -22.11 19.10 -1.60
C LEU A 276 -21.21 20.35 -1.51
N SER A 277 -20.74 20.67 -0.31
CA SER A 277 -19.81 21.78 -0.13
C SER A 277 -18.38 21.35 -0.49
N LEU A 278 -18.01 21.55 -1.76
CA LEU A 278 -16.66 21.31 -2.25
C LEU A 278 -15.68 22.40 -1.74
N PRO A 279 -14.52 22.04 -1.18
CA PRO A 279 -13.60 23.01 -0.59
C PRO A 279 -12.88 23.82 -1.68
N PRO A 280 -12.51 25.08 -1.40
CA PRO A 280 -11.88 25.97 -2.38
C PRO A 280 -10.47 25.51 -2.82
N THR A 281 -9.89 24.52 -2.16
CA THR A 281 -8.59 23.91 -2.49
C THR A 281 -8.70 22.71 -3.44
N LEU A 282 -9.91 22.19 -3.69
CA LEU A 282 -10.09 20.94 -4.43
C LEU A 282 -9.65 21.08 -5.89
N GLN A 283 -8.64 20.31 -6.28
CA GLN A 283 -8.07 20.34 -7.63
C GLN A 283 -8.57 19.18 -8.49
N HIS A 284 -8.93 18.07 -7.86
CA HIS A 284 -9.17 16.80 -8.52
C HIS A 284 -10.42 16.13 -7.93
N ILE A 285 -11.36 15.77 -8.80
CA ILE A 285 -12.55 15.02 -8.40
C ILE A 285 -12.84 13.88 -9.37
N ARG A 286 -13.01 12.68 -8.84
CA ARG A 286 -13.33 11.48 -9.61
C ARG A 286 -14.67 10.90 -9.20
N PHE A 287 -15.54 10.77 -10.20
CA PHE A 287 -16.74 9.97 -10.17
C PHE A 287 -16.49 8.67 -10.93
N SER A 288 -16.84 7.56 -10.31
CA SER A 288 -16.51 6.22 -10.79
C SER A 288 -17.69 5.62 -11.58
N HIS A 289 -17.78 4.28 -11.67
CA HIS A 289 -18.53 3.60 -12.72
C HIS A 289 -20.03 3.92 -12.85
N LYS A 290 -20.78 4.01 -11.74
CA LYS A 290 -22.25 4.15 -11.75
C LYS A 290 -22.78 5.58 -11.68
N PHE A 291 -21.90 6.58 -11.59
CA PHE A 291 -22.36 7.96 -11.44
C PHE A 291 -23.01 8.45 -12.74
N ASP A 292 -24.30 8.79 -12.67
CA ASP A 292 -25.09 9.28 -13.81
C ASP A 292 -26.10 10.35 -13.36
N GLN A 293 -25.64 11.31 -12.57
CA GLN A 293 -26.46 12.42 -12.07
C GLN A 293 -26.21 13.70 -12.87
N ASN A 294 -27.25 14.53 -12.98
CA ASN A 294 -27.13 15.83 -13.61
C ASN A 294 -26.14 16.72 -12.83
N LEU A 295 -25.33 17.50 -13.54
CA LEU A 295 -24.29 18.37 -13.00
C LEU A 295 -24.60 19.86 -13.22
N ASP A 296 -25.79 20.21 -13.74
CA ASP A 296 -26.18 21.58 -14.07
C ASP A 296 -26.15 22.52 -12.86
N GLN A 297 -26.41 22.00 -11.65
CA GLN A 297 -26.41 22.77 -10.40
C GLN A 297 -25.16 22.51 -9.54
N ALA A 298 -24.17 21.79 -10.06
CA ALA A 298 -22.95 21.49 -9.33
C ALA A 298 -22.11 22.75 -9.11
N SER A 299 -21.82 23.05 -7.84
CA SER A 299 -21.01 24.21 -7.43
C SER A 299 -19.51 23.87 -7.43
N TRP A 300 -18.87 23.95 -8.60
CA TRP A 300 -17.45 23.63 -8.75
C TRP A 300 -16.51 24.70 -8.14
N PRO A 301 -15.46 24.32 -7.39
CA PRO A 301 -14.51 25.28 -6.84
C PRO A 301 -13.59 25.85 -7.92
N ARG A 302 -13.16 27.11 -7.74
CA ARG A 302 -12.31 27.83 -8.71
C ARG A 302 -10.93 27.19 -8.93
N SER A 303 -10.47 26.36 -8.01
CA SER A 303 -9.19 25.65 -8.09
C SER A 303 -9.26 24.35 -8.88
N LEU A 304 -10.46 23.87 -9.22
CA LEU A 304 -10.65 22.57 -9.85
C LEU A 304 -9.95 22.51 -11.20
N ARG A 305 -9.10 21.50 -11.36
CA ARG A 305 -8.25 21.28 -12.54
C ARG A 305 -8.68 20.08 -13.33
N THR A 306 -9.19 19.05 -12.68
CA THR A 306 -9.55 17.81 -13.35
C THR A 306 -10.80 17.18 -12.78
N VAL A 307 -11.70 16.83 -13.69
CA VAL A 307 -12.92 16.08 -13.42
C VAL A 307 -12.85 14.79 -14.22
N TRP A 308 -12.99 13.66 -13.54
CA TRP A 308 -13.18 12.36 -14.17
C TRP A 308 -14.63 11.92 -13.99
N LEU A 309 -15.36 11.85 -15.10
CA LEU A 309 -16.66 11.21 -15.21
C LEU A 309 -16.44 9.89 -15.95
N CYS A 310 -16.55 8.79 -15.22
CA CYS A 310 -16.14 7.48 -15.67
C CYS A 310 -17.34 6.54 -15.93
N GLY A 311 -17.06 5.35 -16.47
CA GLY A 311 -18.04 4.27 -16.60
C GLY A 311 -19.24 4.61 -17.47
N THR A 312 -20.43 4.69 -16.87
CA THR A 312 -21.72 4.79 -17.58
C THR A 312 -22.30 6.20 -17.65
N PHE A 313 -21.56 7.24 -17.24
CA PHE A 313 -22.06 8.61 -17.28
C PHE A 313 -22.55 9.00 -18.68
N ALA A 314 -23.82 9.41 -18.77
CA ALA A 314 -24.54 9.73 -20.00
C ALA A 314 -25.46 10.95 -19.84
N GLN A 315 -25.29 11.76 -18.79
CA GLN A 315 -26.06 13.00 -18.64
C GLN A 315 -25.54 14.11 -19.58
N PRO A 316 -26.43 14.97 -20.11
CA PRO A 316 -26.03 16.16 -20.84
C PRO A 316 -25.09 17.05 -20.01
N ILE A 317 -24.11 17.67 -20.68
CA ILE A 317 -23.13 18.57 -20.03
C ILE A 317 -23.15 19.99 -20.58
N ARG A 318 -24.09 20.31 -21.47
CA ARG A 318 -24.20 21.62 -22.14
C ARG A 318 -24.39 22.79 -21.17
N ASN A 319 -25.14 22.56 -20.10
CA ASN A 319 -25.54 23.58 -19.12
C ASN A 319 -24.58 23.62 -17.92
N VAL A 320 -23.59 22.73 -17.87
CA VAL A 320 -22.65 22.65 -16.76
C VAL A 320 -21.68 23.82 -16.82
N VAL A 321 -21.67 24.63 -15.75
CA VAL A 321 -20.78 25.79 -15.62
C VAL A 321 -19.43 25.33 -15.06
N TRP A 322 -18.49 25.02 -15.95
CA TRP A 322 -17.15 24.60 -15.57
C TRP A 322 -16.28 25.76 -15.05
N PRO A 323 -15.43 25.54 -14.03
CA PRO A 323 -14.56 26.60 -13.50
C PRO A 323 -13.43 26.92 -14.48
N ALA A 324 -13.03 28.18 -14.57
CA ALA A 324 -12.04 28.65 -15.54
C ALA A 324 -10.66 27.96 -15.44
N ALA A 325 -10.32 27.39 -14.28
CA ALA A 325 -9.06 26.67 -14.06
C ALA A 325 -9.09 25.21 -14.53
N LEU A 326 -10.24 24.70 -15.02
CA LEU A 326 -10.39 23.33 -15.47
C LEU A 326 -9.45 23.08 -16.67
N LYS A 327 -8.59 22.08 -16.53
CA LYS A 327 -7.60 21.69 -17.53
C LYS A 327 -8.00 20.41 -18.26
N VAL A 328 -8.66 19.48 -17.57
CA VAL A 328 -9.02 18.18 -18.11
C VAL A 328 -10.44 17.83 -17.69
N LEU A 329 -11.29 17.55 -18.67
CA LEU A 329 -12.57 16.88 -18.49
C LEU A 329 -12.46 15.49 -19.12
N ALA A 330 -12.38 14.47 -18.27
CA ALA A 330 -12.35 13.08 -18.70
C ALA A 330 -13.77 12.52 -18.70
N LEU A 331 -14.23 12.04 -19.86
CA LEU A 331 -15.56 11.46 -20.09
C LEU A 331 -15.44 9.99 -20.53
N PRO A 332 -16.51 9.18 -20.38
CA PRO A 332 -16.49 7.82 -20.90
C PRO A 332 -16.25 7.77 -22.40
N ALA A 333 -15.57 6.73 -22.87
CA ALA A 333 -15.28 6.55 -24.30
C ALA A 333 -16.53 6.62 -25.20
N ARG A 334 -17.68 6.17 -24.68
CA ARG A 334 -18.97 6.12 -25.38
C ARG A 334 -19.86 7.36 -25.18
N PHE A 335 -19.39 8.38 -24.47
CA PHE A 335 -20.17 9.60 -24.22
C PHE A 335 -20.61 10.28 -25.53
N GLY A 336 -21.88 10.69 -25.59
CA GLY A 336 -22.50 11.35 -26.74
C GLY A 336 -22.68 10.46 -27.98
N ARG A 337 -22.63 9.12 -27.85
CA ARG A 337 -22.90 8.18 -28.95
C ARG A 337 -24.26 7.47 -28.86
N GLN A 338 -25.12 7.85 -27.92
CA GLN A 338 -26.48 7.32 -27.82
C GLN A 338 -27.33 8.02 -28.89
N GLY A 339 -27.33 7.47 -30.11
CA GLY A 339 -27.98 8.10 -31.26
C GLY A 339 -27.68 7.50 -32.64
N GLU A 340 -26.91 6.40 -32.75
CA GLU A 340 -26.88 5.61 -34.01
C GLU A 340 -28.21 4.83 -34.17
N HIS A 341 -29.34 5.53 -34.17
CA HIS A 341 -30.56 5.08 -34.82
C HIS A 341 -30.50 5.57 -36.26
N GLU A 342 -30.69 4.66 -37.22
CA GLU A 342 -30.57 4.87 -38.67
C GLU A 342 -31.62 5.83 -39.28
N ASP A 343 -32.37 6.59 -38.47
CA ASP A 343 -33.42 7.49 -38.94
C ASP A 343 -33.08 8.92 -38.53
N GLY A 344 -32.77 9.75 -39.53
CA GLY A 344 -32.17 11.06 -39.37
C GLY A 344 -33.14 12.14 -38.92
N ASP A 345 -33.05 12.50 -37.65
CA ASP A 345 -33.47 13.80 -37.11
C ASP A 345 -32.25 14.42 -36.38
N ASP A 346 -31.54 15.32 -37.09
CA ASP A 346 -30.25 15.93 -36.72
C ASP A 346 -30.33 16.98 -35.57
N ASP A 347 -31.44 17.06 -34.83
CA ASP A 347 -31.70 18.19 -33.90
C ASP A 347 -31.25 17.95 -32.43
N ASP A 348 -30.90 16.73 -32.03
CA ASP A 348 -30.54 16.39 -30.63
C ASP A 348 -29.01 16.37 -30.34
N ASP A 349 -28.17 16.65 -31.35
CA ASP A 349 -26.71 16.53 -31.25
C ASP A 349 -26.04 17.59 -30.35
N ASP A 350 -26.70 18.74 -30.16
CA ASP A 350 -26.13 19.87 -29.42
C ASP A 350 -26.19 19.70 -27.90
N GLN A 351 -27.01 18.77 -27.37
CA GLN A 351 -27.13 18.62 -25.92
C GLN A 351 -25.86 18.09 -25.23
N TRP A 352 -24.97 17.48 -26.01
CA TRP A 352 -23.71 16.90 -25.57
C TRP A 352 -22.53 17.87 -25.63
N ARG A 353 -22.69 19.04 -26.28
CA ARG A 353 -21.63 20.03 -26.47
C ARG A 353 -21.50 20.93 -25.24
N ALA A 354 -20.46 20.71 -24.43
CA ALA A 354 -20.10 21.61 -23.34
C ALA A 354 -19.31 22.82 -23.84
N VAL A 355 -19.57 23.99 -23.25
CA VAL A 355 -18.68 25.15 -23.34
C VAL A 355 -17.53 24.94 -22.35
N LEU A 356 -16.38 24.52 -22.86
CA LEU A 356 -15.19 24.27 -22.04
C LEU A 356 -14.33 25.54 -21.89
N PRO A 357 -13.68 25.74 -20.73
CA PRO A 357 -12.70 26.80 -20.55
C PRO A 357 -11.55 26.72 -21.57
N VAL A 358 -10.96 27.87 -21.91
CA VAL A 358 -9.82 27.94 -22.83
C VAL A 358 -8.66 27.09 -22.32
N GLY A 359 -8.16 26.19 -23.17
CA GLY A 359 -7.07 25.27 -22.83
C GLY A 359 -7.49 24.01 -22.07
N CYS A 360 -8.78 23.87 -21.73
CA CYS A 360 -9.32 22.62 -21.22
C CYS A 360 -9.30 21.56 -22.33
N ARG A 361 -8.82 20.36 -21.98
CA ARG A 361 -8.78 19.20 -22.87
C ARG A 361 -9.90 18.24 -22.50
N LEU A 362 -10.71 17.90 -23.49
CA LEU A 362 -11.63 16.77 -23.40
C LEU A 362 -10.84 15.47 -23.61
N GLN A 363 -10.93 14.54 -22.66
CA GLN A 363 -10.30 13.23 -22.78
C GLN A 363 -11.36 12.14 -22.73
N ARG A 364 -11.38 11.26 -23.74
CA ARG A 364 -12.18 10.03 -23.68
C ARG A 364 -11.37 8.97 -22.94
N VAL A 365 -11.93 8.39 -21.89
CA VAL A 365 -11.26 7.41 -21.04
C VAL A 365 -12.10 6.16 -20.85
N GLU A 366 -11.42 5.02 -20.77
CA GLU A 366 -11.94 3.82 -20.11
C GLU A 366 -11.40 3.86 -18.68
N CYS A 367 -12.19 4.39 -17.76
CA CYS A 367 -11.85 4.27 -16.35
C CYS A 367 -12.24 2.86 -15.89
N GLY A 368 -11.25 2.06 -15.47
CA GLY A 368 -11.46 0.75 -14.82
C GLY A 368 -11.64 0.87 -13.33
#